data_AF-M8DVD5-F1
#
_entry.id   AF-M8DVD5-F1
#
_cell.length_a   1.000
_cell.length_b   1.000
_cell.length_c   1.000
_cell.angle_alpha   90.00
_cell.angle_beta   90.00
_cell.angle_gamma   90.00
#
_symmetry.space_group_name_H-M   'P 1'
#
loop_
_entity.id
_entity.type
_entity.pdbx_description
1 polymer ?
#
loop_
_entity_poly.entity_id
_entity_poly.type
_entity_poly.pdbx_seq_one_letter_code
_entity_poly.pdbx_strand_id
1 'polypeptide(L)' 'MFWKRKGWLRKQFNDQLIERLQRYRDEWMGKKQLIDKSVEPSDKIIFDLKIAEAKYLFLLREAKKRKVSIGKG' A
#
# COMPACT_ATOMS: atom_id res chain seq x y z
N MET A 1 25.32 -20.16 -8.09
CA MET A 1 23.98 -19.93 -8.69
C MET A 1 22.88 -19.59 -7.66
N PHE A 2 22.79 -20.27 -6.51
CA PHE A 2 21.72 -20.08 -5.50
C PHE A 2 21.58 -18.65 -4.93
N TRP A 3 22.71 -17.97 -4.68
CA TRP A 3 22.72 -16.61 -4.14
C TRP A 3 22.18 -15.55 -5.12
N LYS A 4 22.46 -15.73 -6.42
CA LYS A 4 21.92 -14.87 -7.49
C LYS A 4 20.39 -15.01 -7.60
N ARG A 5 19.87 -16.24 -7.52
CA ARG A 5 18.42 -16.51 -7.51
C ARG A 5 17.73 -15.89 -6.30
N LYS A 6 18.34 -16.01 -5.11
CA LYS A 6 17.83 -15.42 -3.86
C LYS A 6 17.78 -13.90 -3.91
N GLY A 7 18.80 -13.24 -4.46
CA GLY A 7 18.83 -11.79 -4.66
C GLY A 7 17.75 -11.31 -5.63
N TRP A 8 17.61 -11.99 -6.77
CA TRP A 8 16.58 -11.68 -7.77
C TRP A 8 15.17 -11.83 -7.21
N LEU A 9 14.90 -12.93 -6.49
CA LEU A 9 13.59 -13.17 -5.89
C LEU A 9 13.24 -12.11 -4.84
N ARG A 10 14.22 -11.71 -4.01
CA ARG A 10 14.05 -10.61 -3.05
C ARG A 10 13.70 -9.30 -3.75
N LYS A 11 14.38 -8.98 -4.85
CA LYS A 11 14.08 -7.78 -5.66
C LYS A 11 12.65 -7.84 -6.19
N GLN A 12 12.27 -8.94 -6.84
CA GLN A 12 10.92 -9.12 -7.39
C GLN A 12 9.82 -8.91 -6.34
N PHE A 13 9.96 -9.50 -5.15
CA PHE A 13 8.96 -9.32 -4.09
C PHE A 13 8.98 -7.93 -3.45
N ASN A 14 10.11 -7.23 -3.48
CA ASN A 14 10.17 -5.83 -3.07
C ASN A 14 9.46 -4.94 -4.09
N ASP A 15 9.66 -5.18 -5.39
CA ASP A 15 9.00 -4.44 -6.46
C ASP A 15 7.47 -4.64 -6.38
N GLN A 16 7.01 -5.89 -6.18
CA GLN A 16 5.59 -6.19 -5.94
C GLN A 16 5.03 -5.53 -4.67
N LEU A 17 5.84 -5.43 -3.61
CA LEU A 17 5.43 -4.74 -2.38
C LEU A 17 5.24 -3.24 -2.64
N ILE A 18 6.15 -2.60 -3.37
CA ILE A 18 6.06 -1.18 -3.74
C ILE A 18 4.81 -0.93 -4.60
N GLU A 19 4.58 -1.75 -5.63
CA GLU A 19 3.42 -1.63 -6.51
C GLU A 19 2.10 -1.73 -5.72
N ARG A 20 1.99 -2.72 -4.82
CA ARG A 20 0.79 -2.89 -3.98
C ARG A 20 0.62 -1.75 -2.98
N LEU A 21 1.72 -1.24 -2.42
CA LEU A 21 1.69 -0.11 -1.50
C LEU A 21 1.19 1.17 -2.19
N GLN A 22 1.62 1.43 -3.43
CA GLN A 22 1.11 2.54 -4.24
C GLN A 22 -0.38 2.36 -4.53
N ARG A 23 -0.80 1.17 -4.97
CA ARG A 23 -2.21 0.87 -5.23
C ARG A 23 -3.11 1.12 -4.02
N TYR A 24 -2.72 0.64 -2.83
CA TYR A 24 -3.51 0.86 -1.61
C TYR A 24 -3.46 2.29 -1.11
N ARG A 25 -2.38 3.02 -1.35
CA ARG A 25 -2.34 4.46 -1.12
C ARG A 25 -3.41 5.15 -1.97
N ASP A 26 -3.43 4.87 -3.27
CA ASP A 26 -4.35 5.53 -4.20
C ASP A 26 -5.81 5.14 -3.91
N GLU A 27 -6.07 3.89 -3.55
CA GLU A 27 -7.39 3.42 -3.08
C GLU A 27 -7.85 4.18 -1.83
N TRP A 28 -6.97 4.28 -0.82
CA TRP A 28 -7.26 4.99 0.42
C TRP A 28 -7.52 6.47 0.17
N MET A 29 -6.65 7.14 -0.59
CA MET A 29 -6.78 8.55 -0.92
C MET A 29 -8.04 8.83 -1.74
N GLY A 30 -8.38 7.97 -2.71
CA GLY A 30 -9.61 8.10 -3.50
C GLY A 30 -10.87 7.96 -2.64
N LYS A 31 -10.92 6.95 -1.75
CA LYS A 31 -12.04 6.79 -0.80
C LYS A 31 -12.15 7.97 0.16
N LYS A 32 -11.01 8.49 0.62
CA LYS A 32 -10.96 9.65 1.52
C LYS A 32 -11.53 10.89 0.84
N GLN A 33 -11.09 11.19 -0.38
CA GLN A 33 -11.60 12.31 -1.16
C GLN A 33 -13.11 12.20 -1.45
N LEU A 34 -13.63 10.98 -1.64
CA LEU A 34 -15.07 10.77 -1.84
C LEU A 34 -15.87 11.09 -0.57
N ILE A 35 -15.37 10.66 0.59
CA ILE A 35 -16.00 10.94 1.89
C ILE A 35 -15.93 12.42 2.23
N ASP A 36 -14.79 13.08 2.00
CA ASP A 36 -14.59 14.50 2.29
C ASP A 36 -15.55 15.40 1.49
N LYS A 37 -16.05 14.93 0.35
CA LYS A 37 -17.05 15.62 -0.49
C LYS A 37 -18.49 15.23 -0.17
N SER A 38 -18.71 14.27 0.72
CA SER A 38 -20.04 13.76 1.05
C SER A 38 -20.63 14.54 2.22
N VAL A 39 -21.85 15.04 2.07
CA VAL A 39 -22.59 15.72 3.14
C VAL A 39 -22.93 14.75 4.28
N GLU A 40 -23.33 13.53 3.94
CA GLU A 40 -23.60 12.46 4.89
C GLU A 40 -23.13 11.11 4.33
N PRO A 41 -21.88 10.68 4.63
CA PRO A 41 -21.36 9.40 4.20
C PRO A 41 -21.99 8.25 5.00
N SER A 42 -22.38 7.17 4.31
CA SER A 42 -22.93 5.98 4.99
C SER A 42 -21.86 5.22 5.78
N ASP A 43 -22.28 4.51 6.82
CA ASP A 43 -21.39 3.69 7.66
C ASP A 43 -20.56 2.69 6.86
N LYS A 44 -21.16 2.11 5.82
CA LYS A 44 -20.46 1.18 4.92
C LYS A 44 -19.26 1.86 4.25
N ILE A 45 -19.43 3.09 3.77
CA ILE A 45 -18.37 3.83 3.09
C ILE A 45 -17.25 4.19 4.09
N ILE A 46 -17.62 4.57 5.31
CA ILE A 46 -16.67 4.83 6.40
C ILE A 46 -15.87 3.56 6.76
N PHE A 47 -16.55 2.40 6.83
CA PHE A 47 -15.90 1.13 7.09
C PHE A 47 -14.94 0.74 5.97
N ASP A 48 -15.37 0.90 4.71
CA ASP A 48 -14.53 0.63 3.53
C ASP A 48 -13.28 1.54 3.51
N LEU A 49 -13.39 2.79 3.97
CA LEU A 49 -12.24 3.69 4.15
C LEU A 49 -11.25 3.15 5.19
N LYS A 50 -11.73 2.74 6.36
CA LYS A 50 -10.89 2.18 7.44
C LYS A 50 -10.17 0.91 7.01
N ILE A 51 -10.81 0.06 6.20
CA ILE A 51 -10.16 -1.12 5.62
C ILE A 51 -9.02 -0.70 4.68
N ALA A 52 -9.27 0.25 3.78
CA ALA A 52 -8.25 0.72 2.84
C ALA A 52 -7.05 1.34 3.56
N GLU A 53 -7.31 2.13 4.60
CA GLU A 53 -6.28 2.68 5.50
C GLU A 53 -5.45 1.57 6.16
N ALA A 54 -6.11 0.57 6.76
CA ALA A 54 -5.42 -0.53 7.42
C ALA A 54 -4.50 -1.32 6.47
N LYS A 55 -4.97 -1.59 5.24
CA LYS A 55 -4.15 -2.24 4.19
C LYS A 55 -2.90 -1.43 3.84
N TYR A 56 -3.06 -0.12 3.64
CA TYR A 56 -1.95 0.77 3.32
C TYR A 56 -0.92 0.82 4.47
N LEU A 57 -1.38 1.06 5.70
CA LEU A 57 -0.52 1.15 6.87
C LEU A 57 0.21 -0.17 7.16
N PHE A 58 -0.44 -1.31 6.95
CA PHE A 58 0.19 -2.62 7.06
C PHE A 58 1.35 -2.78 6.07
N LEU A 59 1.15 -2.47 4.78
CA LEU A 59 2.23 -2.57 3.79
C LEU A 59 3.34 -1.56 4.05
N LEU A 60 3.02 -0.37 4.56
CA LEU A 60 4.01 0.64 4.94
C LEU A 60 4.93 0.14 6.07
N ARG A 61 4.36 -0.53 7.09
CA ARG A 61 5.12 -1.19 8.15
C ARG A 61 6.02 -2.29 7.60
N GLU A 62 5.52 -3.11 6.68
CA GLU A 62 6.29 -4.17 6.02
C GLU A 62 7.44 -3.60 5.17
N ALA A 63 7.21 -2.54 4.40
CA ALA A 63 8.25 -1.87 3.62
C ALA A 63 9.37 -1.33 4.52
N LYS A 64 9.00 -0.69 5.65
CA LYS A 64 9.96 -0.21 6.66
C LYS A 64 10.78 -1.37 7.25
N LYS A 65 10.12 -2.48 7.63
CA LYS A 65 10.79 -3.67 8.16
C LYS A 65 11.79 -4.28 7.18
N ARG A 66 11.47 -4.27 5.88
CA ARG A 66 12.32 -4.79 4.81
C ARG A 66 13.38 -3.79 4.32
N LYS A 67 13.38 -2.56 4.85
CA LYS A 67 14.23 -1.43 4.39
C LYS A 67 14.09 -1.18 2.89
N VAL A 68 12.87 -1.31 2.38
CA VAL A 68 12.55 -1.04 0.97
C VAL A 68 12.22 0.44 0.85
N SER A 69 13.05 1.17 0.10
CA SER A 69 12.79 2.56 -0.27
C SER A 69 12.22 2.62 -1.67
N ILE A 70 11.22 3.48 -1.88
CA ILE A 70 10.87 3.95 -3.21
C ILE A 70 12.02 4.90 -3.61
N GLY A 71 13.05 4.35 -4.26
CA GLY A 71 14.13 5.18 -4.80
C GLY A 71 13.54 6.19 -5.78
N LYS A 72 14.02 7.43 -5.76
CA LYS A 72 13.78 8.36 -6.88
C LYS A 72 14.44 7.73 -8.10
N GLY A 73 13.64 7.17 -9.00
CA GLY A 73 14.06 6.95 -10.38
C GLY A 73 14.31 8.29 -11.05
#